data_AF-A0A930DFF6-F1
#
_entry.id   AF-A0A930DFF6-F1
#
_cell.length_a   1.000
_cell.length_b   1.000
_cell.length_c   1.000
_cell.angle_alpha   90.00
_cell.angle_beta   90.00
_cell.angle_gamma   90.00
#
_symmetry.space_group_name_H-M   'P 1'
#
loop_
_entity.id
_entity.type
_entity.pdbx_description
1 polymer ?
#
loop_
_entity_poly.entity_id
_entity_poly.type
_entity_poly.pdbx_seq_one_letter_code
_entity_poly.pdbx_strand_id
1 'polypeptide(L)'
;MNIKCPNCGAVHSLDSLINDADASAVLRAVLEMDAEMGKAAIRYIGLFRPAKSQLSWARTAKLLNELMPMIKAQEAVRDGVSSPAPAEAWLHGFNETVNARDQGRLKLPLKSHGYLLEIVSQWQGSGLPSPTGRVGEGGAPSKLRQGVAALGEWSGDDWAKREIASGFALLAALNLPNRPAAQDMPVVAEIWYRKLKETNEIVSPEYDLIRIQTGFKVLQAAETWPQPAELLRNLPPRLVPRAMLAKPAPDKEKGRQKMAEVKDVLNKKGK
;
A
#
# COMPACT_ATOMS: atom_id res chain seq x y z
N MET A 1 -7.07 2.96 -24.14
CA MET A 1 -7.03 2.07 -22.93
C MET A 1 -7.41 2.90 -21.71
N ASN A 2 -8.11 2.36 -20.70
CA ASN A 2 -8.61 3.17 -19.56
C ASN A 2 -8.04 2.69 -18.22
N ILE A 3 -7.75 3.65 -17.33
CA ILE A 3 -7.42 3.41 -15.93
C ILE A 3 -8.53 3.96 -15.03
N LYS A 4 -8.84 3.25 -13.95
CA LYS A 4 -9.84 3.67 -12.96
C LYS A 4 -9.17 3.98 -11.63
N CYS A 5 -9.44 5.16 -11.08
CA CYS A 5 -8.97 5.52 -9.75
C CYS A 5 -9.66 4.61 -8.70
N PRO A 6 -8.90 3.86 -7.89
CA PRO A 6 -9.49 2.99 -6.86
C PRO A 6 -10.13 3.78 -5.71
N ASN A 7 -9.83 5.07 -5.57
CA ASN A 7 -10.33 5.91 -4.48
C ASN A 7 -11.67 6.60 -4.81
N CYS A 8 -11.78 7.25 -5.97
CA CYS A 8 -13.00 8.00 -6.35
C CYS A 8 -13.74 7.40 -7.56
N GLY A 9 -13.21 6.35 -8.19
CA GLY A 9 -13.82 5.71 -9.35
C GLY A 9 -13.69 6.49 -10.66
N ALA A 10 -13.02 7.64 -10.68
CA ALA A 10 -12.75 8.40 -11.90
C ALA A 10 -12.05 7.52 -12.95
N VAL A 11 -12.52 7.59 -14.19
CA VAL A 11 -11.96 6.84 -15.31
C VAL A 11 -11.20 7.80 -16.20
N HIS A 12 -9.95 7.48 -16.50
CA HIS A 12 -9.07 8.27 -17.36
C HIS A 12 -8.62 7.41 -18.53
N SER A 13 -8.66 7.94 -19.76
CA SER A 13 -8.03 7.28 -20.90
C SER A 13 -6.52 7.53 -20.86
N LEU A 14 -5.74 6.51 -21.22
CA LEU A 14 -4.31 6.65 -21.41
C LEU A 14 -4.00 7.65 -22.53
N ASP A 15 -4.84 7.69 -23.56
CA ASP A 15 -4.73 8.61 -24.70
C ASP A 15 -4.80 10.08 -24.26
N SER A 16 -5.64 10.43 -23.27
CA SER A 16 -5.71 11.78 -22.72
C SER A 16 -4.45 12.17 -21.93
N LEU A 17 -3.77 11.20 -21.29
CA LEU A 17 -2.51 11.45 -20.60
C LEU A 17 -1.38 11.71 -21.62
N ILE A 18 -1.33 10.92 -22.69
CA ILE A 18 -0.27 11.02 -23.71
C ILE A 18 -0.41 12.30 -24.53
N ASN A 19 -1.63 12.72 -24.85
CA ASN A 19 -1.87 13.91 -25.67
C ASN A 19 -1.65 15.24 -24.93
N ASP A 20 -1.61 15.24 -23.60
CA ASP A 20 -1.24 16.41 -22.81
C ASP A 20 0.29 16.50 -22.71
N ALA A 21 0.87 17.59 -23.21
CA ALA A 21 2.33 17.73 -23.31
C ALA A 21 3.01 17.75 -21.93
N ASP A 22 2.42 18.39 -20.93
CA ASP A 22 2.96 18.47 -19.58
C ASP A 22 2.81 17.12 -18.87
N ALA A 23 1.68 16.46 -19.03
CA ALA A 23 1.45 15.13 -18.45
C ALA A 23 2.39 14.07 -19.05
N SER A 24 2.59 14.12 -20.37
CA SER A 24 3.59 13.31 -21.06
C SER A 24 5.01 13.58 -20.59
N ALA A 25 5.36 14.83 -20.29
CA ALA A 25 6.68 15.18 -19.75
C ALA A 25 6.89 14.57 -18.35
N VAL A 26 5.87 14.63 -17.48
CA VAL A 26 5.90 13.94 -16.17
C VAL A 26 6.07 12.44 -16.35
N LEU A 27 5.29 11.82 -17.26
CA LEU A 27 5.37 10.39 -17.51
C LEU A 27 6.77 9.97 -17.97
N ARG A 28 7.39 10.73 -18.89
CA ARG A 28 8.77 10.49 -19.33
C ARG A 28 9.77 10.56 -18.18
N ALA A 29 9.67 11.59 -17.33
CA ALA A 29 10.55 11.73 -16.18
C ALA A 29 10.42 10.57 -15.18
N VAL A 30 9.20 10.05 -14.98
CA VAL A 30 8.97 8.87 -14.13
C VAL A 30 9.55 7.60 -14.76
N LEU A 31 9.45 7.44 -16.08
CA LEU A 31 9.99 6.27 -16.79
C LEU A 31 11.52 6.23 -16.83
N GLU A 32 12.21 7.34 -16.55
CA GLU A 32 13.66 7.37 -16.34
C GLU A 32 14.10 6.82 -14.97
N MET A 33 13.14 6.57 -14.06
CA MET A 33 13.40 6.02 -12.73
C MET A 33 13.10 4.52 -12.68
N ASP A 34 13.71 3.83 -11.73
CA ASP A 34 13.21 2.52 -11.29
C ASP A 34 11.73 2.61 -10.87
N ALA A 35 10.97 1.54 -11.07
CA ALA A 35 9.53 1.50 -10.83
C ALA A 35 9.15 1.87 -9.38
N GLU A 36 9.92 1.44 -8.39
CA GLU A 36 9.63 1.75 -6.98
C GLU A 36 9.98 3.20 -6.65
N MET A 37 11.08 3.70 -7.21
CA MET A 37 11.46 5.12 -7.09
C MET A 37 10.39 6.04 -7.69
N GLY A 38 9.94 5.74 -8.92
CA GLY A 38 8.92 6.53 -9.60
C GLY A 38 7.59 6.58 -8.84
N LYS A 39 7.14 5.43 -8.31
CA LYS A 39 5.93 5.37 -7.46
C LYS A 39 6.09 6.19 -6.18
N ALA A 40 7.24 6.08 -5.50
CA ALA A 40 7.51 6.81 -4.27
C ALA A 40 7.56 8.33 -4.50
N ALA A 41 8.25 8.76 -5.57
CA ALA A 41 8.32 10.15 -5.98
C ALA A 41 6.92 10.74 -6.27
N ILE A 42 6.09 10.05 -7.05
CA ILE A 42 4.72 10.52 -7.37
C ILE A 42 3.84 10.62 -6.12
N ARG A 43 3.92 9.66 -5.18
CA ARG A 43 3.20 9.74 -3.90
C ARG A 43 3.64 10.95 -3.08
N TYR A 44 4.94 11.24 -3.05
CA TYR A 44 5.51 12.41 -2.39
C TYR A 44 5.08 13.73 -3.06
N ILE A 45 5.13 13.84 -4.39
CA ILE A 45 4.67 15.04 -5.11
C ILE A 45 3.20 15.35 -4.82
N GLY A 46 2.38 14.32 -4.59
CA GLY A 46 0.99 14.47 -4.15
C GLY A 46 0.81 15.32 -2.87
N LEU A 47 1.84 15.44 -2.02
CA LEU A 47 1.81 16.25 -0.80
C LEU A 47 1.83 17.77 -1.05
N PHE A 48 2.14 18.20 -2.28
CA PHE A 48 2.08 19.61 -2.69
C PHE A 48 0.69 20.02 -3.19
N ARG A 49 -0.27 19.09 -3.25
CA ARG A 49 -1.63 19.37 -3.73
C ARG A 49 -2.35 20.37 -2.82
N PRO A 50 -2.82 21.51 -3.34
CA PRO A 50 -3.62 22.46 -2.56
C PRO A 50 -4.94 21.84 -2.08
N ALA A 51 -5.47 22.32 -0.95
CA ALA A 51 -6.70 21.77 -0.37
C ALA A 51 -7.94 21.94 -1.26
N LYS A 52 -7.99 23.00 -2.08
CA LYS A 52 -9.17 23.38 -2.88
C LYS A 52 -9.04 23.10 -4.38
N SER A 53 -7.89 22.62 -4.85
CA SER A 53 -7.65 22.42 -6.28
C SER A 53 -6.76 21.21 -6.54
N GLN A 54 -6.74 20.76 -7.79
CA GLN A 54 -5.79 19.75 -8.23
C GLN A 54 -4.40 20.37 -8.42
N LEU A 55 -3.37 19.53 -8.32
CA LEU A 55 -2.01 19.91 -8.71
C LEU A 55 -1.94 19.87 -10.24
N SER A 56 -1.50 20.95 -10.88
CA SER A 56 -1.37 20.99 -12.34
C SER A 56 -0.21 20.11 -12.83
N TRP A 57 -0.27 19.66 -14.08
CA TRP A 57 0.81 18.90 -14.70
C TRP A 57 2.11 19.71 -14.77
N ALA A 58 2.04 20.98 -15.20
CA ALA A 58 3.17 21.90 -15.17
C ALA A 58 3.84 21.99 -13.78
N ARG A 59 3.05 22.08 -12.69
CA ARG A 59 3.61 22.14 -11.34
C ARG A 59 4.19 20.79 -10.90
N THR A 60 3.55 19.69 -11.29
CA THR A 60 4.02 18.32 -11.03
C THR A 60 5.38 18.09 -11.70
N ALA A 61 5.50 18.44 -12.98
CA ALA A 61 6.74 18.36 -13.75
C ALA A 61 7.85 19.20 -13.10
N LYS A 62 7.52 20.44 -12.74
CA LYS A 62 8.47 21.35 -12.07
C LYS A 62 9.02 20.74 -10.77
N LEU A 63 8.15 20.26 -9.87
CA LEU A 63 8.57 19.69 -8.59
C LEU A 63 9.40 18.40 -8.76
N LEU A 64 9.07 17.57 -9.75
CA LEU A 64 9.85 16.37 -10.05
C LEU A 64 11.23 16.74 -10.59
N ASN A 65 11.29 17.66 -11.55
CA ASN A 65 12.54 18.12 -12.17
C ASN A 65 13.44 18.92 -11.21
N GLU A 66 12.90 19.51 -10.14
CA GLU A 66 13.70 20.10 -9.05
C GLU A 66 14.53 19.02 -8.32
N LEU A 67 14.06 17.77 -8.25
CA LEU A 67 14.75 16.66 -7.57
C LEU A 67 15.64 15.83 -8.51
N MET A 68 15.29 15.74 -9.79
CA MET A 68 15.96 14.86 -10.77
C MET A 68 17.49 15.03 -10.83
N PRO A 69 18.06 16.25 -10.86
CA PRO A 69 19.51 16.42 -10.89
C PRO A 69 20.20 15.84 -9.65
N MET A 70 19.62 16.03 -8.46
CA MET A 70 20.15 15.53 -7.20
C MET A 70 20.07 14.00 -7.11
N ILE A 71 18.94 13.42 -7.55
CA ILE A 71 18.76 11.96 -7.60
C ILE A 71 19.79 11.32 -8.55
N LYS A 72 19.99 11.91 -9.74
CA LYS A 72 20.96 11.43 -10.74
C LYS A 72 22.40 11.59 -10.27
N ALA A 73 22.71 12.67 -9.55
CA ALA A 73 24.02 12.91 -8.96
C ALA A 73 24.29 12.04 -7.72
N GLN A 74 23.26 11.38 -7.17
CA GLN A 74 23.31 10.68 -5.89
C GLN A 74 23.79 11.57 -4.73
N GLU A 75 23.41 12.85 -4.78
CA GLU A 75 23.78 13.86 -3.81
C GLU A 75 22.57 14.73 -3.46
N ALA A 76 22.32 14.91 -2.16
CA ALA A 76 21.31 15.84 -1.67
C ALA A 76 21.98 17.14 -1.23
N VAL A 77 21.58 18.24 -1.83
CA VAL A 77 22.07 19.58 -1.47
C VAL A 77 20.99 20.31 -0.70
N ARG A 78 21.31 20.72 0.53
CA ARG A 78 20.44 21.56 1.36
C ARG A 78 21.25 22.66 2.01
N ASP A 79 20.78 23.90 1.88
CA ASP A 79 21.39 25.07 2.51
C ASP A 79 22.90 25.18 2.26
N GLY A 80 23.34 24.77 1.05
CA GLY A 80 24.75 24.78 0.63
C GLY A 80 25.58 23.56 1.04
N VAL A 81 25.02 22.64 1.85
CA VAL A 81 25.69 21.41 2.27
C VAL A 81 25.29 20.27 1.34
N SER A 82 26.29 19.66 0.66
CA SER A 82 26.08 18.43 -0.11
C SER A 82 26.30 17.21 0.79
N SER A 83 25.37 16.26 0.73
CA SER A 83 25.42 14.99 1.46
C SER A 83 25.25 13.81 0.50
N PRO A 84 25.98 12.70 0.65
CA PRO A 84 25.78 11.50 -0.15
C PRO A 84 24.35 10.98 0.01
N ALA A 85 23.65 10.78 -1.11
CA ALA A 85 22.26 10.37 -1.14
C ALA A 85 22.06 9.32 -2.25
N PRO A 86 22.41 8.04 -1.99
CA PRO A 86 22.14 6.97 -2.94
C PRO A 86 20.62 6.73 -3.08
N ALA A 87 20.22 5.87 -4.02
CA ALA A 87 18.80 5.66 -4.34
C ALA A 87 17.98 5.23 -3.11
N GLU A 88 18.57 4.45 -2.21
CA GLU A 88 17.96 4.01 -0.96
C GLU A 88 17.64 5.18 -0.02
N ALA A 89 18.50 6.20 0.03
CA ALA A 89 18.27 7.40 0.83
C ALA A 89 17.05 8.18 0.33
N TRP A 90 16.91 8.32 -0.99
CA TRP A 90 15.75 8.96 -1.62
C TRP A 90 14.46 8.19 -1.42
N LEU A 91 14.48 6.86 -1.60
CA LEU A 91 13.34 5.98 -1.33
C LEU A 91 12.90 6.09 0.14
N HIS A 92 13.86 6.06 1.07
CA HIS A 92 13.61 6.28 2.49
C HIS A 92 12.97 7.66 2.73
N GLY A 93 13.58 8.72 2.21
CA GLY A 93 13.09 10.09 2.38
C GLY A 93 11.67 10.31 1.86
N PHE A 94 11.35 9.78 0.68
CA PHE A 94 10.00 9.84 0.12
C PHE A 94 8.98 9.13 1.01
N ASN A 95 9.28 7.90 1.42
CA ASN A 95 8.38 7.11 2.26
C ASN A 95 8.19 7.75 3.64
N GLU A 96 9.25 8.20 4.29
CA GLU A 96 9.17 8.84 5.61
C GLU A 96 8.40 10.17 5.57
N THR A 97 8.51 10.93 4.48
CA THR A 97 7.72 12.15 4.33
C THR A 97 6.23 11.84 4.17
N VAL A 98 5.89 10.79 3.41
CA VAL A 98 4.49 10.34 3.29
C VAL A 98 3.96 9.79 4.61
N ASN A 99 4.77 9.03 5.36
CA ASN A 99 4.43 8.51 6.68
C ASN A 99 4.20 9.65 7.70
N ALA A 100 5.03 10.69 7.67
CA ALA A 100 4.88 11.87 8.52
C ALA A 100 3.55 12.60 8.26
N ARG A 101 3.07 12.65 7.00
CA ARG A 101 1.70 13.11 6.71
C ARG A 101 0.66 12.21 7.38
N ASP A 102 0.76 10.90 7.20
CA ASP A 102 -0.25 9.96 7.73
C ASP A 102 -0.37 10.01 9.26
N GLN A 103 0.71 10.40 9.93
CA GLN A 103 0.75 10.64 11.37
C GLN A 103 0.31 12.06 11.77
N GLY A 104 -0.13 12.90 10.83
CA GLY A 104 -0.56 14.27 11.10
C GLY A 104 0.58 15.25 11.44
N ARG A 105 1.85 14.85 11.25
CA ARG A 105 3.02 15.68 11.59
C ARG A 105 3.34 16.76 10.56
N LEU A 106 2.75 16.68 9.37
CA LEU A 106 2.99 17.62 8.28
C LEU A 106 1.81 18.54 8.04
N LYS A 107 2.09 19.83 7.90
CA LYS A 107 1.13 20.82 7.40
C LYS A 107 1.13 20.81 5.88
N LEU A 108 0.04 20.37 5.27
CA LEU A 108 -0.15 20.38 3.82
C LEU A 108 -0.87 21.66 3.32
N PRO A 109 -0.66 22.08 2.07
CA PRO A 109 0.31 21.54 1.12
C PRO A 109 1.76 21.86 1.53
N LEU A 110 2.69 20.97 1.17
CA LEU A 110 4.11 21.29 1.29
C LEU A 110 4.46 22.50 0.41
N LYS A 111 5.38 23.33 0.90
CA LYS A 111 5.83 24.55 0.20
C LYS A 111 7.17 24.39 -0.52
N SER A 112 8.01 23.46 -0.04
CA SER A 112 9.34 23.19 -0.56
C SER A 112 9.77 21.75 -0.28
N HIS A 113 10.89 21.34 -0.86
CA HIS A 113 11.53 20.04 -0.61
C HIS A 113 12.37 20.01 0.68
N GLY A 114 12.41 21.08 1.48
CA GLY A 114 13.32 21.20 2.62
C GLY A 114 13.19 20.07 3.64
N TYR A 115 11.97 19.65 3.96
CA TYR A 115 11.72 18.53 4.88
C TYR A 115 12.21 17.19 4.30
N LEU A 116 11.99 16.94 3.01
CA LEU A 116 12.52 15.75 2.34
C LEU A 116 14.05 15.77 2.37
N LEU A 117 14.66 16.88 1.98
CA LEU A 117 16.12 17.05 1.94
C LEU A 117 16.73 16.93 3.33
N GLU A 118 16.02 17.32 4.39
CA GLU A 118 16.41 17.02 5.78
C GLU A 118 16.61 15.53 6.01
N ILE A 119 15.56 14.75 5.74
CA ILE A 119 15.55 13.31 5.97
C ILE A 119 16.63 12.63 5.12
N VAL A 120 16.76 13.04 3.86
CA VAL A 120 17.76 12.46 2.95
C VAL A 120 19.18 12.80 3.40
N SER A 121 19.43 14.06 3.81
CA SER A 121 20.76 14.49 4.29
C SER A 121 21.19 13.79 5.60
N GLN A 122 20.23 13.41 6.43
CA GLN A 122 20.47 12.71 7.70
C GLN A 122 20.49 11.19 7.54
N TRP A 123 20.39 10.68 6.32
CA TRP A 123 20.37 9.24 6.08
C TRP A 123 21.74 8.62 6.39
N GLN A 124 21.80 7.82 7.46
CA GLN A 124 23.04 7.17 7.91
C GLN A 124 23.25 5.78 7.30
N GLY A 125 22.52 5.46 6.23
CA GLY A 125 22.38 4.09 5.76
C GLY A 125 21.30 3.34 6.53
N SER A 126 20.35 2.76 5.80
CA SER A 126 19.74 1.52 6.29
C SER A 126 20.89 0.52 6.38
N GLY A 127 21.09 -0.15 7.52
CA GLY A 127 22.15 -1.16 7.69
C GLY A 127 21.95 -2.43 6.82
N LEU A 128 21.55 -2.27 5.56
CA LEU A 128 21.60 -3.26 4.50
C LEU A 128 23.02 -3.21 3.92
N PRO A 129 23.74 -4.34 3.93
CA PRO A 129 25.07 -4.39 3.33
C PRO A 129 24.93 -4.18 1.83
N SER A 130 25.75 -3.29 1.28
CA SER A 130 26.18 -3.40 -0.12
C SER A 130 26.88 -4.76 -0.28
N PRO A 131 26.86 -5.42 -1.46
CA PRO A 131 27.39 -6.78 -1.64
C PRO A 131 28.91 -6.91 -1.42
N THR A 132 29.61 -5.83 -1.10
CA THR A 132 31.06 -5.82 -0.92
C THR A 132 31.40 -5.69 0.56
N GLY A 133 31.92 -6.80 1.09
CA GLY A 133 32.04 -7.09 2.51
C GLY A 133 32.77 -6.07 3.39
N ARG A 134 32.38 -6.02 4.66
CA ARG A 134 33.19 -6.47 5.80
C ARG A 134 32.34 -6.54 7.07
N VAL A 135 32.62 -7.58 7.84
CA VAL A 135 31.94 -7.99 9.07
C VAL A 135 32.23 -6.96 10.18
N GLY A 136 31.19 -6.59 10.92
CA GLY A 136 31.28 -5.88 12.19
C GLY A 136 30.11 -6.26 13.09
N GLU A 137 30.40 -6.96 14.18
CA GLU A 137 29.48 -7.48 15.18
C GLU A 137 28.83 -6.36 16.01
N GLY A 138 27.53 -6.49 16.29
CA GLY A 138 26.79 -5.64 17.23
C GLY A 138 25.29 -6.01 17.26
N GLY A 139 24.80 -6.47 18.41
CA GLY A 139 23.57 -7.26 18.56
C GLY A 139 22.24 -6.57 18.20
N ALA A 140 21.36 -7.39 17.60
CA ALA A 140 19.94 -7.19 17.25
C ALA A 140 19.61 -6.19 16.13
N PRO A 141 19.90 -6.61 14.87
CA PRO A 141 18.86 -6.75 13.83
C PRO A 141 18.88 -8.11 13.10
N SER A 142 19.71 -9.06 13.53
CA SER A 142 19.90 -10.35 12.84
C SER A 142 18.68 -11.30 12.95
N LYS A 143 18.09 -11.45 14.15
CA LYS A 143 16.98 -12.41 14.35
C LYS A 143 15.68 -12.01 13.64
N LEU A 144 15.35 -10.71 13.60
CA LEU A 144 14.20 -10.23 12.84
C LEU A 144 14.41 -10.48 11.33
N ARG A 145 15.60 -10.18 10.82
CA ARG A 145 15.95 -10.45 9.41
C ARG A 145 15.90 -11.95 9.08
N GLN A 146 16.37 -12.81 9.98
CA GLN A 146 16.27 -14.26 9.83
C GLN A 146 14.80 -14.71 9.78
N GLY A 147 13.94 -14.19 10.66
CA GLY A 147 12.51 -14.51 10.65
C GLY A 147 11.81 -14.04 9.37
N VAL A 148 12.12 -12.82 8.89
CA VAL A 148 11.57 -12.29 7.63
C VAL A 148 12.06 -13.10 6.43
N ALA A 149 13.34 -13.49 6.40
CA ALA A 149 13.89 -14.34 5.34
C ALA A 149 13.21 -15.72 5.33
N ALA A 150 13.06 -16.36 6.50
CA ALA A 150 12.38 -17.65 6.63
C ALA A 150 10.89 -17.58 6.23
N LEU A 151 10.21 -16.47 6.53
CA LEU A 151 8.84 -16.23 6.05
C LEU A 151 8.78 -16.07 4.53
N GLY A 152 9.78 -15.42 3.94
CA GLY A 152 9.94 -15.31 2.48
C GLY A 152 10.09 -16.69 1.83
N GLU A 153 11.00 -17.52 2.34
CA GLU A 153 11.22 -18.89 1.88
C GLU A 153 9.95 -19.76 2.02
N TRP A 154 9.28 -19.69 3.18
CA TRP A 154 8.02 -20.41 3.42
C TRP A 154 6.92 -19.99 2.45
N SER A 155 6.86 -18.71 2.07
CA SER A 155 5.81 -18.18 1.21
C SER A 155 5.93 -18.63 -0.25
N GLY A 156 7.15 -18.86 -0.74
CA GLY A 156 7.41 -19.29 -2.12
C GLY A 156 6.71 -18.40 -3.14
N ASP A 157 5.97 -19.01 -4.06
CA ASP A 157 5.16 -18.34 -5.10
C ASP A 157 3.66 -18.24 -4.76
N ASP A 158 3.23 -18.69 -3.58
CA ASP A 158 1.82 -18.59 -3.16
C ASP A 158 1.50 -17.15 -2.76
N TRP A 159 0.63 -16.50 -3.55
CA TRP A 159 0.25 -15.10 -3.34
C TRP A 159 -0.30 -14.83 -1.94
N ALA A 160 -1.09 -15.75 -1.38
CA ALA A 160 -1.71 -15.56 -0.08
C ALA A 160 -0.70 -15.76 1.05
N LYS A 161 0.22 -16.72 0.90
CA LYS A 161 1.34 -16.86 1.84
C LYS A 161 2.26 -15.64 1.82
N ARG A 162 2.50 -15.02 0.66
CA ARG A 162 3.30 -13.79 0.55
C ARG A 162 2.67 -12.61 1.30
N GLU A 163 1.35 -12.46 1.22
CA GLU A 163 0.66 -11.43 2.00
C GLU A 163 0.70 -11.69 3.50
N ILE A 164 0.52 -12.95 3.92
CA ILE A 164 0.63 -13.33 5.32
C ILE A 164 2.05 -13.11 5.83
N ALA A 165 3.08 -13.50 5.06
CA ALA A 165 4.48 -13.27 5.38
C ALA A 165 4.79 -11.78 5.54
N SER A 166 4.26 -10.93 4.66
CA SER A 166 4.40 -9.47 4.73
C SER A 166 3.72 -8.90 5.98
N GLY A 167 2.51 -9.36 6.29
CA GLY A 167 1.80 -8.99 7.53
C GLY A 167 2.55 -9.41 8.79
N PHE A 168 3.11 -10.61 8.82
CA PHE A 168 3.92 -11.12 9.92
C PHE A 168 5.22 -10.33 10.10
N ALA A 169 5.89 -9.95 9.00
CA ALA A 169 7.07 -9.12 9.05
C ALA A 169 6.78 -7.75 9.69
N LEU A 170 5.63 -7.14 9.34
CA LEU A 170 5.17 -5.87 9.93
C LEU A 170 4.88 -6.02 11.42
N LEU A 171 4.12 -7.03 11.83
CA LEU A 171 3.84 -7.31 13.24
C LEU A 171 5.14 -7.60 14.02
N ALA A 172 6.07 -8.33 13.41
CA ALA A 172 7.35 -8.68 14.04
C ALA A 172 8.21 -7.44 14.31
N ALA A 173 8.16 -6.44 13.43
CA ALA A 173 8.87 -5.18 13.61
C ALA A 173 8.36 -4.36 14.81
N LEU A 174 7.10 -4.53 15.21
CA LEU A 174 6.51 -3.84 16.37
C LEU A 174 6.99 -4.38 17.72
N ASN A 175 7.68 -5.53 17.73
CA ASN A 175 8.23 -6.18 18.94
C ASN A 175 7.18 -6.36 20.07
N LEU A 176 5.96 -6.74 19.69
CA LEU A 176 4.85 -6.93 20.63
C LEU A 176 5.14 -8.05 21.66
N PRO A 177 4.60 -7.93 22.89
CA PRO A 177 4.60 -9.02 23.86
C PRO A 177 4.03 -10.32 23.27
N ASN A 178 4.59 -11.47 23.68
CA ASN A 178 4.22 -12.81 23.20
C ASN A 178 4.47 -13.05 21.70
N ARG A 179 5.33 -12.26 21.06
CA ARG A 179 5.78 -12.52 19.68
C ARG A 179 6.45 -13.91 19.59
N PRO A 180 6.11 -14.73 18.56
CA PRO A 180 6.83 -15.95 18.26
C PRO A 180 8.33 -15.72 18.05
N ALA A 181 9.16 -16.71 18.37
CA ALA A 181 10.57 -16.63 18.02
C ALA A 181 10.73 -16.62 16.49
N ALA A 182 11.80 -15.99 16.00
CA ALA A 182 12.03 -15.84 14.56
C ALA A 182 12.03 -17.18 13.80
N GLN A 183 12.57 -18.23 14.41
CA GLN A 183 12.59 -19.59 13.86
C GLN A 183 11.19 -20.24 13.80
N ASP A 184 10.26 -19.82 14.66
CA ASP A 184 8.91 -20.36 14.75
C ASP A 184 7.90 -19.57 13.90
N MET A 185 8.30 -18.41 13.37
CA MET A 185 7.41 -17.54 12.56
C MET A 185 6.78 -18.26 11.36
N PRO A 186 7.52 -19.06 10.56
CA PRO A 186 6.91 -19.80 9.45
C PRO A 186 5.85 -20.81 9.91
N VAL A 187 6.06 -21.48 11.04
CA VAL A 187 5.11 -22.43 11.61
C VAL A 187 3.83 -21.71 12.04
N VAL A 188 3.97 -20.58 12.73
CA VAL A 188 2.81 -19.78 13.14
C VAL A 188 2.07 -19.19 11.92
N ALA A 189 2.80 -18.74 10.90
CA ALA A 189 2.21 -18.25 9.65
C ALA A 189 1.44 -19.36 8.91
N GLU A 190 1.95 -20.59 8.90
CA GLU A 190 1.26 -21.75 8.32
C GLU A 190 -0.05 -22.06 9.05
N ILE A 191 -0.11 -21.94 10.38
CA ILE A 191 -1.35 -22.09 11.15
C ILE A 191 -2.39 -21.05 10.72
N TRP A 192 -1.97 -19.78 10.55
CA TRP A 192 -2.87 -18.71 10.11
C TRP A 192 -3.36 -18.93 8.69
N TYR A 193 -2.48 -19.32 7.78
CA TYR A 193 -2.81 -19.63 6.40
C TYR A 193 -3.84 -20.76 6.30
N ARG A 194 -3.63 -21.86 7.04
CA ARG A 194 -4.60 -22.97 7.11
C ARG A 194 -5.94 -22.50 7.65
N LYS A 195 -5.94 -21.68 8.69
CA LYS A 195 -7.18 -21.16 9.26
C LYS A 195 -7.95 -20.30 8.27
N LEU A 196 -7.27 -19.41 7.55
CA LEU A 196 -7.87 -18.57 6.52
C LEU A 196 -8.41 -19.40 5.33
N LYS A 197 -7.75 -20.50 4.98
CA LYS A 197 -8.25 -21.46 3.98
C LYS A 197 -9.50 -22.19 4.47
N GLU A 198 -9.50 -22.70 5.70
CA GLU A 198 -10.66 -23.38 6.31
C GLU A 198 -11.89 -22.48 6.36
N THR A 199 -11.71 -21.19 6.63
CA THR A 199 -12.81 -20.21 6.67
C THR A 199 -13.16 -19.59 5.31
N ASN A 200 -12.57 -20.09 4.22
CA ASN A 200 -12.82 -19.60 2.85
C ASN A 200 -12.52 -18.09 2.66
N GLU A 201 -11.49 -17.60 3.34
CA GLU A 201 -11.02 -16.21 3.23
C GLU A 201 -9.97 -16.01 2.14
N ILE A 202 -9.30 -17.09 1.71
CA ILE A 202 -8.33 -17.11 0.61
C ILE A 202 -9.00 -17.75 -0.61
N VAL A 203 -9.64 -16.93 -1.46
CA VAL A 203 -10.43 -17.38 -2.61
C VAL A 203 -9.87 -16.83 -3.91
N SER A 204 -9.56 -15.54 -3.97
CA SER A 204 -9.06 -14.89 -5.18
C SER A 204 -8.09 -13.76 -4.87
N PRO A 205 -6.91 -13.72 -5.52
CA PRO A 205 -5.96 -12.63 -5.33
C PRO A 205 -6.57 -11.26 -5.67
N GLU A 206 -7.47 -11.18 -6.65
CA GLU A 206 -8.09 -9.92 -7.06
C GLU A 206 -8.88 -9.24 -5.94
N TYR A 207 -9.53 -10.03 -5.07
CA TYR A 207 -10.42 -9.53 -4.03
C TYR A 207 -9.80 -9.61 -2.63
N ASP A 208 -8.94 -10.60 -2.39
CA ASP A 208 -8.48 -10.92 -1.04
C ASP A 208 -7.15 -10.25 -0.68
N LEU A 209 -6.33 -9.83 -1.66
CA LEU A 209 -5.07 -9.10 -1.40
C LEU A 209 -5.30 -7.88 -0.49
N ILE A 210 -6.16 -6.94 -0.91
CA ILE A 210 -6.43 -5.70 -0.17
C ILE A 210 -7.12 -6.00 1.17
N ARG A 211 -7.96 -7.03 1.24
CA ARG A 211 -8.67 -7.41 2.48
C ARG A 211 -7.69 -7.90 3.54
N ILE A 212 -6.78 -8.80 3.16
CA ILE A 212 -5.77 -9.37 4.05
C ILE A 212 -4.82 -8.26 4.53
N GLN A 213 -4.34 -7.40 3.61
CA GLN A 213 -3.50 -6.24 3.96
C GLN A 213 -4.20 -5.30 4.95
N THR A 214 -5.48 -5.01 4.72
CA THR A 214 -6.27 -4.15 5.62
C THR A 214 -6.45 -4.79 6.99
N GLY A 215 -6.68 -6.10 7.05
CA GLY A 215 -6.75 -6.84 8.31
C GLY A 215 -5.46 -6.72 9.11
N PHE A 216 -4.30 -6.97 8.49
CA PHE A 216 -3.01 -6.80 9.14
C PHE A 216 -2.71 -5.36 9.56
N LYS A 217 -3.17 -4.36 8.79
CA LYS A 217 -3.04 -2.94 9.17
C LYS A 217 -3.77 -2.64 10.48
N VAL A 218 -4.96 -3.21 10.70
CA VAL A 218 -5.69 -3.05 11.96
C VAL A 218 -4.93 -3.71 13.12
N LEU A 219 -4.35 -4.89 12.89
CA LEU A 219 -3.60 -5.62 13.92
C LEU A 219 -2.30 -4.92 14.37
N GLN A 220 -1.79 -3.93 13.64
CA GLN A 220 -0.63 -3.15 14.08
C GLN A 220 -0.92 -2.32 15.34
N ALA A 221 -2.19 -2.09 15.67
CA ALA A 221 -2.59 -1.43 16.91
C ALA A 221 -2.77 -2.39 18.11
N ALA A 222 -2.47 -3.69 17.94
CA ALA A 222 -2.61 -4.67 19.00
C ALA A 222 -1.56 -4.46 20.12
N GLU A 223 -1.97 -4.65 21.36
CA GLU A 223 -1.10 -4.52 22.54
C GLU A 223 -0.21 -5.76 22.75
N THR A 224 -0.60 -6.91 22.19
CA THR A 224 0.13 -8.18 22.24
C THR A 224 0.11 -8.85 20.86
N TRP A 225 0.98 -9.84 20.63
CA TRP A 225 0.97 -10.58 19.37
C TRP A 225 -0.43 -11.16 19.10
N PRO A 226 -1.06 -10.79 17.98
CA PRO A 226 -2.45 -11.13 17.71
C PRO A 226 -2.60 -12.63 17.48
N GLN A 227 -3.83 -13.12 17.61
CA GLN A 227 -4.24 -14.49 17.26
C GLN A 227 -4.94 -14.53 15.88
N PRO A 228 -4.98 -15.69 15.18
CA PRO A 228 -5.62 -15.77 13.86
C PRO A 228 -7.10 -15.34 13.87
N ALA A 229 -7.81 -15.58 14.98
CA ALA A 229 -9.19 -15.15 15.14
C ALA A 229 -9.36 -13.62 15.11
N GLU A 230 -8.36 -12.86 15.54
CA GLU A 230 -8.37 -11.39 15.48
C GLU A 230 -8.22 -10.91 14.04
N LEU A 231 -7.38 -11.56 13.23
CA LEU A 231 -7.31 -11.25 11.80
C LEU A 231 -8.66 -11.48 11.14
N LEU A 232 -9.26 -12.66 11.34
CA LEU A 232 -10.55 -13.03 10.77
C LEU A 232 -11.66 -12.02 11.11
N ARG A 233 -11.72 -11.57 12.37
CA ARG A 233 -12.71 -10.57 12.81
C ARG A 233 -12.51 -9.20 12.15
N ASN A 234 -11.29 -8.87 11.75
CA ASN A 234 -10.94 -7.57 11.18
C ASN A 234 -10.79 -7.60 9.65
N LEU A 235 -11.07 -8.74 8.99
CA LEU A 235 -11.11 -8.80 7.54
C LEU A 235 -12.32 -8.02 7.01
N PRO A 236 -12.12 -7.03 6.11
CA PRO A 236 -13.23 -6.36 5.45
C PRO A 236 -14.09 -7.35 4.66
N PRO A 237 -15.37 -7.07 4.39
CA PRO A 237 -16.20 -7.92 3.54
C PRO A 237 -15.62 -7.99 2.11
N ARG A 238 -15.82 -9.13 1.43
CA ARG A 238 -15.38 -9.30 0.05
C ARG A 238 -16.22 -8.43 -0.89
N LEU A 239 -15.59 -7.44 -1.52
CA LEU A 239 -16.24 -6.54 -2.48
C LEU A 239 -16.33 -7.20 -3.86
N VAL A 240 -17.17 -8.23 -3.97
CA VAL A 240 -17.48 -8.88 -5.26
C VAL A 240 -18.39 -7.97 -6.08
N PRO A 241 -18.04 -7.62 -7.34
CA PRO A 241 -18.93 -6.86 -8.21
C PRO A 241 -20.28 -7.57 -8.36
N ARG A 242 -21.39 -6.84 -8.18
CA ARG A 242 -22.76 -7.40 -8.29
C ARG A 242 -23.01 -8.16 -9.59
N ALA A 243 -22.35 -7.77 -10.68
CA ALA A 243 -22.45 -8.43 -11.98
C ALA A 243 -21.91 -9.88 -11.99
N MET A 244 -21.05 -10.24 -11.04
CA MET A 244 -20.48 -11.59 -10.90
C MET A 244 -21.26 -12.48 -9.92
N LEU A 245 -22.25 -11.92 -9.21
CA LEU A 245 -23.13 -12.72 -8.36
C LEU A 245 -24.10 -13.50 -9.26
N ALA A 246 -24.28 -14.78 -8.97
CA ALA A 246 -25.34 -15.56 -9.60
C ALA A 246 -26.67 -14.84 -9.37
N LYS A 247 -27.46 -14.66 -10.45
CA LYS A 247 -28.81 -14.09 -10.31
C LYS A 247 -29.59 -14.99 -9.34
N PRO A 248 -30.23 -14.43 -8.30
CA PRO A 248 -31.03 -15.22 -7.39
C PRO A 248 -32.03 -16.06 -8.17
N ALA A 249 -32.18 -17.33 -7.81
CA ALA A 249 -33.17 -18.18 -8.42
C ALA A 249 -34.55 -17.51 -8.30
N PRO A 250 -35.32 -17.39 -9.39
CA PRO A 250 -36.63 -16.74 -9.34
C PRO A 250 -37.57 -17.57 -8.44
N ASP A 251 -37.90 -17.03 -7.28
CA ASP A 251 -38.94 -17.55 -6.40
C ASP A 251 -40.31 -17.21 -6.99
N LYS A 252 -40.81 -18.11 -7.84
CA LYS A 252 -42.09 -17.97 -8.55
C LYS A 252 -43.27 -17.86 -7.58
N GLU A 253 -43.17 -18.44 -6.38
CA GLU A 253 -44.24 -18.45 -5.40
C GLU A 253 -44.35 -17.10 -4.69
N LYS A 254 -43.22 -16.57 -4.21
CA LYS A 254 -43.14 -15.21 -3.67
C LYS A 254 -43.45 -14.15 -4.72
N GLY A 255 -43.08 -14.39 -5.98
CA GLY A 255 -43.46 -13.53 -7.11
C GLY A 255 -44.98 -13.46 -7.31
N ARG A 256 -45.67 -14.61 -7.26
CA ARG A 256 -47.14 -14.66 -7.34
C ARG A 256 -47.82 -13.96 -6.16
N GLN A 257 -47.32 -14.15 -4.94
CA GLN A 257 -47.84 -13.49 -3.74
C GLN A 257 -47.74 -11.96 -3.84
N LYS A 258 -46.56 -11.43 -4.22
CA LYS A 258 -46.38 -9.98 -4.42
C LYS A 258 -47.24 -9.42 -5.55
N MET A 259 -47.45 -10.16 -6.63
CA MET A 259 -48.36 -9.74 -7.71
C MET A 259 -49.82 -9.69 -7.24
N ALA A 260 -50.24 -10.62 -6.38
CA ALA A 260 -51.57 -10.60 -5.78
C ALA A 260 -51.74 -9.40 -4.83
N GLU A 261 -50.73 -9.09 -4.00
CA GLU A 261 -50.71 -7.90 -3.14
C GLU A 261 -50.80 -6.61 -3.96
N VAL A 262 -50.01 -6.49 -5.03
CA VAL A 262 -50.04 -5.31 -5.92
C VAL A 262 -51.40 -5.16 -6.58
N LYS A 263 -52.01 -6.26 -7.04
CA LYS A 263 -53.35 -6.26 -7.63
C LYS A 263 -54.41 -5.81 -6.62
N ASP A 264 -54.31 -6.26 -5.37
CA ASP A 264 -55.24 -5.88 -4.30
C ASP A 264 -55.12 -4.39 -3.93
N VAL A 265 -53.88 -3.87 -3.86
CA VAL A 265 -53.60 -2.45 -3.63
C VAL A 265 -54.12 -1.57 -4.78
N LEU A 266 -53.94 -2.00 -6.03
CA LEU A 266 -54.43 -1.26 -7.20
C LEU A 266 -55.96 -1.24 -7.27
N ASN A 267 -56.62 -2.36 -6.96
CA ASN A 267 -58.08 -2.43 -6.89
C ASN A 267 -58.66 -1.56 -5.77
N LYS A 268 -57.94 -1.40 -4.64
CA LYS A 268 -58.34 -0.52 -3.53
C LYS A 268 -58.15 0.97 -3.83
N LYS A 269 -57.25 1.35 -4.74
CA LYS A 269 -57.02 2.74 -5.18
C LYS A 269 -57.94 3.21 -6.31
N GLY A 270 -58.65 2.29 -6.96
CA GLY A 270 -59.58 2.56 -8.07
C GLY A 270 -61.06 2.65 -7.68
N LYS A 271 -61.38 2.65 -6.38
CA LYS A 271 -62.69 3.00 -5.81
C LYS A 271 -62.56 4.30 -5.04
#